data_AF-A0A2V5U9I7-F1
#
_entry.id   AF-A0A2V5U9I7-F1
#
_cell.length_a   1.000
_cell.length_b   1.000
_cell.length_c   1.000
_cell.angle_alpha   90.00
_cell.angle_beta   90.00
_cell.angle_gamma   90.00
#
_symmetry.space_group_name_H-M   'P 1'
#
loop_
_entity.id
_entity.type
_entity.pdbx_description
1 polymer ?
#
loop_
_entity_poly.entity_id
_entity_poly.type
_entity_poly.pdbx_seq_one_letter_code
_entity_poly.pdbx_strand_id
1 'polypeptide(L)'
;RTLAEKRSRLDVLRQLNKEGEGLAQGSQAVLKGVDDPEKFRGAIAGSLVAQLDVDSKFIPAIEAALGRNLHAVVLKDEEAAADIIARLKKKKLGQAALLMPQLTRPSQDPARKDLPAGGLAWATDKLAAPPALEPLVRQLLGNVAIFSDLQQALQCKKHEPALAMATLAGEFISREGIVFGGSSEARASSMLERKAQIADLAKEEAALAGERDSVLAKRDEAKAALEIASQLQREFSEAERRIDNLRSEKNALERQIAAADQRIAQLESELQTMRQQLAKAQTELSAFEATQKKTTLREEELTEKMNQLRLVVATERQRHENLIAQRE
;
A
#
# COMPACT_ATOMS: atom_id res chain seq x y z
N ARG A 1 -3.91 -4.42 15.41
CA ARG A 1 -4.36 -4.93 16.74
C ARG A 1 -5.66 -5.69 16.62
N THR A 2 -6.74 -5.08 16.12
CA THR A 2 -8.06 -5.71 15.92
C THR A 2 -8.05 -6.98 15.06
N LEU A 3 -7.31 -7.00 13.93
CA LEU A 3 -7.18 -8.19 13.08
C LEU A 3 -6.54 -9.38 13.82
N ALA A 4 -5.48 -9.12 14.58
CA ALA A 4 -4.77 -10.15 15.34
C ALA A 4 -5.64 -10.72 16.47
N GLU A 5 -6.39 -9.86 17.16
CA GLU A 5 -7.35 -10.27 18.20
C GLU A 5 -8.48 -11.13 17.61
N LYS A 6 -9.05 -10.73 16.46
CA LYS A 6 -10.08 -11.53 15.76
C LYS A 6 -9.54 -12.88 15.28
N ARG A 7 -8.33 -12.92 14.72
CA ARG A 7 -7.69 -14.16 14.27
C ARG A 7 -7.44 -15.12 15.43
N SER A 8 -6.90 -14.63 16.54
CA SER A 8 -6.69 -15.43 17.75
C SER A 8 -8.01 -15.99 18.30
N ARG A 9 -9.06 -15.17 18.37
CA ARG A 9 -10.39 -15.63 18.80
C ARG A 9 -10.95 -16.71 17.87
N LEU A 10 -10.78 -16.52 16.57
CA LEU A 10 -11.26 -17.44 15.55
C LEU A 10 -10.54 -18.80 15.64
N ASP A 11 -9.23 -18.80 15.87
CA ASP A 11 -8.45 -20.03 16.07
C ASP A 11 -8.89 -20.79 17.31
N VAL A 12 -9.16 -20.09 18.42
CA VAL A 12 -9.74 -20.69 19.63
C VAL A 12 -11.09 -21.33 19.31
N LEU A 13 -12.02 -20.60 18.70
CA LEU A 13 -13.36 -21.14 18.38
C LEU A 13 -13.29 -22.35 17.44
N ARG A 14 -12.41 -22.32 16.44
CA ARG A 14 -12.17 -23.47 15.53
C ARG A 14 -11.66 -24.68 16.30
N GLN A 15 -10.75 -24.49 17.24
CA GLN A 15 -10.21 -25.58 18.06
C GLN A 15 -11.31 -26.21 18.93
N LEU A 16 -12.10 -25.39 19.63
CA LEU A 16 -13.22 -25.87 20.46
C LEU A 16 -14.24 -26.65 19.63
N ASN A 17 -14.56 -26.17 18.42
CA ASN A 17 -15.49 -26.84 17.52
C ASN A 17 -14.93 -28.17 16.98
N LYS A 18 -13.62 -28.22 16.69
CA LYS A 18 -12.92 -29.43 16.25
C LYS A 18 -12.85 -30.50 17.35
N GLU A 19 -12.70 -30.08 18.60
CA GLU A 19 -12.70 -30.98 19.76
C GLU A 19 -14.09 -31.51 20.14
N GLY A 20 -15.14 -30.95 19.52
CA GLY A 20 -16.52 -31.33 19.78
C GLY A 20 -17.07 -30.79 21.11
N GLU A 21 -16.51 -29.69 21.62
CA GLU A 21 -16.94 -29.12 22.90
C GLU A 21 -18.47 -28.86 22.91
N GLY A 22 -19.16 -29.17 24.00
CA GLY A 22 -20.62 -29.05 24.08
C GLY A 22 -21.38 -30.24 23.49
N LEU A 23 -20.71 -31.20 22.84
CA LEU A 23 -21.30 -32.52 22.62
C LEU A 23 -21.24 -33.37 23.89
N ALA A 24 -22.08 -34.41 23.96
CA ALA A 24 -21.99 -35.41 25.02
C ALA A 24 -20.59 -36.03 25.11
N GLN A 25 -20.15 -36.36 26.33
CA GLN A 25 -18.79 -36.88 26.60
C GLN A 25 -18.43 -38.08 25.72
N GLY A 26 -19.35 -39.01 25.51
CA GLY A 26 -19.11 -40.16 24.64
C GLY A 26 -18.95 -39.76 23.18
N SER A 27 -19.77 -38.85 22.67
CA SER A 27 -19.63 -38.32 21.31
C SER A 27 -18.29 -37.59 21.10
N GLN A 28 -17.81 -36.83 22.09
CA GLN A 28 -16.47 -36.23 22.05
C GLN A 28 -15.37 -37.30 22.02
N ALA A 29 -15.50 -38.35 22.83
CA ALA A 29 -14.57 -39.47 22.83
C ALA A 29 -14.55 -40.16 21.46
N VAL A 30 -15.72 -40.40 20.84
CA VAL A 30 -15.78 -40.95 19.48
C VAL A 30 -15.08 -40.05 18.48
N LEU A 31 -15.32 -38.74 18.48
CA LEU A 31 -14.63 -37.80 17.56
C LEU A 31 -13.10 -37.83 17.71
N LYS A 32 -12.60 -38.09 18.92
CA LYS A 32 -11.16 -38.25 19.20
C LYS A 32 -10.62 -39.64 18.83
N GLY A 33 -11.46 -40.54 18.31
CA GLY A 33 -11.09 -41.91 17.95
C GLY A 33 -11.11 -42.88 19.14
N VAL A 34 -11.93 -42.56 20.16
CA VAL A 34 -12.08 -43.31 21.41
C VAL A 34 -10.75 -43.46 22.13
N ASP A 35 -10.08 -44.60 21.97
CA ASP A 35 -8.79 -44.92 22.56
C ASP A 35 -7.74 -45.40 21.55
N ASP A 36 -8.09 -45.42 20.27
CA ASP A 36 -7.22 -45.84 19.17
C ASP A 36 -7.51 -44.94 17.94
N PRO A 37 -6.99 -43.71 17.94
CA PRO A 37 -7.29 -42.74 16.89
C PRO A 37 -6.89 -43.20 15.50
N GLU A 38 -5.79 -43.93 15.37
CA GLU A 38 -5.31 -44.43 14.08
C GLU A 38 -6.28 -45.45 13.49
N LYS A 39 -6.89 -46.30 14.32
CA LYS A 39 -7.91 -47.25 13.88
C LYS A 39 -9.21 -46.58 13.45
N PHE A 40 -9.73 -45.65 14.25
CA PHE A 40 -11.09 -45.14 14.07
C PHE A 40 -11.22 -43.86 13.25
N ARG A 41 -10.15 -43.07 13.09
CA ARG A 41 -10.20 -41.80 12.32
C ARG A 41 -10.66 -42.01 10.88
N GLY A 42 -10.34 -43.15 10.27
CA GLY A 42 -10.81 -43.52 8.93
C GLY A 42 -12.34 -43.71 8.85
N ALA A 43 -12.93 -44.32 9.87
CA ALA A 43 -14.35 -44.69 9.94
C ALA A 43 -15.28 -43.56 10.39
N ILE A 44 -14.75 -42.48 10.97
CA ILE A 44 -15.54 -41.35 11.47
C ILE A 44 -15.57 -40.24 10.40
N ALA A 45 -16.77 -39.84 9.98
CA ALA A 45 -16.97 -38.70 9.08
C ALA A 45 -17.01 -37.36 9.86
N GLY A 46 -17.39 -37.39 11.14
CA GLY A 46 -17.40 -36.22 12.03
C GLY A 46 -18.73 -36.05 12.75
N SER A 47 -18.93 -34.93 13.46
CA SER A 47 -20.22 -34.64 14.11
C SER A 47 -21.30 -34.37 13.06
N LEU A 48 -22.54 -34.78 13.33
CA LEU A 48 -23.71 -34.40 12.52
C LEU A 48 -23.80 -32.88 12.40
N VAL A 49 -23.70 -32.19 13.53
CA VAL A 49 -23.85 -30.74 13.64
C VAL A 49 -22.80 -29.96 12.85
N ALA A 50 -21.57 -30.48 12.80
CA ALA A 50 -20.51 -29.88 12.00
C ALA A 50 -20.83 -29.89 10.49
N GLN A 51 -21.67 -30.83 10.04
CA GLN A 51 -22.07 -31.01 8.64
C GLN A 51 -23.37 -30.29 8.28
N LEU A 52 -24.11 -29.74 9.25
CA LEU A 52 -25.30 -28.95 8.99
C LEU A 52 -24.93 -27.47 8.91
N ASP A 53 -25.44 -26.77 7.91
CA ASP A 53 -25.38 -25.32 7.82
C ASP A 53 -26.76 -24.75 8.12
N VAL A 54 -26.89 -23.94 9.17
CA VAL A 54 -28.18 -23.51 9.71
C VAL A 54 -28.23 -22.00 9.70
N ASP A 55 -29.34 -21.43 9.25
CA ASP A 55 -29.56 -19.99 9.35
C ASP A 55 -29.52 -19.58 10.84
N SER A 56 -28.64 -18.62 11.16
CA SER A 56 -28.28 -18.25 12.54
C SER A 56 -29.49 -17.92 13.40
N LYS A 57 -30.53 -17.33 12.81
CA LYS A 57 -31.78 -16.99 13.51
C LYS A 57 -32.56 -18.23 14.00
N PHE A 58 -32.39 -19.37 13.33
CA PHE A 58 -33.15 -20.59 13.55
C PHE A 58 -32.37 -21.65 14.32
N ILE A 59 -31.10 -21.39 14.69
CA ILE A 59 -30.27 -22.34 15.43
C ILE A 59 -30.98 -22.89 16.67
N PRO A 60 -31.56 -22.08 17.58
CA PRO A 60 -32.21 -22.61 18.78
C PRO A 60 -33.37 -23.56 18.45
N ALA A 61 -34.16 -23.23 17.42
CA ALA A 61 -35.28 -24.05 16.96
C ALA A 61 -34.81 -25.40 16.39
N ILE A 62 -33.75 -25.38 15.58
CA ILE A 62 -33.18 -26.60 14.99
C ILE A 62 -32.53 -27.48 16.06
N GLU A 63 -31.83 -26.89 17.03
CA GLU A 63 -31.24 -27.64 18.14
C GLU A 63 -32.30 -28.31 19.00
N ALA A 64 -33.37 -27.57 19.33
CA ALA A 64 -34.49 -28.10 20.09
C ALA A 64 -35.17 -29.26 19.36
N ALA A 65 -35.34 -29.13 18.03
CA ALA A 65 -35.94 -30.16 17.20
C ALA A 65 -35.05 -31.40 17.00
N LEU A 66 -33.72 -31.23 16.89
CA LEU A 66 -32.78 -32.35 16.84
C LEU A 66 -32.66 -33.07 18.19
N GLY A 67 -32.78 -32.33 19.30
CA GLY A 67 -32.70 -32.85 20.66
C GLY A 67 -31.44 -33.69 20.87
N ARG A 68 -31.59 -34.92 21.38
CA ARG A 68 -30.46 -35.84 21.59
C ARG A 68 -29.66 -36.18 20.32
N ASN A 69 -30.29 -36.09 19.15
CA ASN A 69 -29.63 -36.38 17.87
C ASN A 69 -28.58 -35.33 17.52
N LEU A 70 -28.62 -34.15 18.16
CA LEU A 70 -27.57 -33.13 18.09
C LEU A 70 -26.20 -33.68 18.47
N HIS A 71 -26.15 -34.68 19.35
CA HIS A 71 -24.91 -35.31 19.78
C HIS A 71 -24.41 -36.42 18.86
N ALA A 72 -25.05 -36.68 17.72
CA ALA A 72 -24.67 -37.76 16.83
C ALA A 72 -23.32 -37.54 16.15
N VAL A 73 -22.53 -38.60 16.06
CA VAL A 73 -21.31 -38.69 15.25
C VAL A 73 -21.60 -39.58 14.04
N VAL A 74 -21.33 -39.05 12.86
CA VAL A 74 -21.52 -39.73 11.58
C VAL A 74 -20.36 -40.69 11.33
N LEU A 75 -20.68 -41.95 11.08
CA LEU A 75 -19.75 -42.98 10.66
C LEU A 75 -19.85 -43.18 9.14
N LYS A 76 -18.72 -43.55 8.52
CA LYS A 76 -18.66 -43.92 7.11
C LYS A 76 -19.16 -45.35 6.89
N ASP A 77 -18.78 -46.25 7.81
CA ASP A 77 -19.03 -47.68 7.71
C ASP A 77 -19.63 -48.22 9.01
N GLU A 78 -20.45 -49.28 8.91
CA GLU A 78 -21.14 -49.89 10.05
C GLU A 78 -20.23 -50.76 10.93
N GLU A 79 -19.17 -51.31 10.33
CA GLU A 79 -18.27 -52.26 10.97
C GLU A 79 -17.60 -51.70 12.23
N ALA A 80 -17.33 -50.39 12.24
CA ALA A 80 -16.70 -49.71 13.37
C ALA A 80 -17.66 -49.46 14.55
N ALA A 81 -18.98 -49.46 14.33
CA ALA A 81 -19.95 -49.03 15.33
C ALA A 81 -19.94 -49.94 16.58
N ALA A 82 -19.93 -51.26 16.38
CA ALA A 82 -19.94 -52.23 17.48
C ALA A 82 -18.66 -52.13 18.33
N ASP A 83 -17.49 -51.98 17.71
CA ASP A 83 -16.21 -51.83 18.41
C ASP A 83 -16.13 -50.49 19.16
N ILE A 84 -16.60 -49.40 18.54
CA ILE A 84 -16.69 -48.08 19.20
C ILE A 84 -17.55 -48.18 20.47
N ILE A 85 -18.76 -48.74 20.39
CA ILE A 85 -19.64 -48.88 21.55
C ILE A 85 -19.03 -49.79 22.63
N ALA A 86 -18.41 -50.91 22.24
CA ALA A 86 -17.74 -51.81 23.17
C ALA A 86 -16.61 -51.10 23.93
N ARG A 87 -15.82 -50.26 23.24
CA ARG A 87 -14.73 -49.49 23.84
C ARG A 87 -15.22 -48.36 24.74
N LEU A 88 -16.25 -47.61 24.33
CA LEU A 88 -16.89 -46.61 25.19
C LEU A 88 -17.37 -47.23 26.50
N LYS A 89 -18.00 -48.42 26.44
CA LYS A 89 -18.46 -49.16 27.61
C LYS A 89 -17.29 -49.66 28.47
N LYS A 90 -16.30 -50.31 27.87
CA LYS A 90 -15.12 -50.87 28.57
C LYS A 90 -14.34 -49.78 29.30
N LYS A 91 -14.19 -48.60 28.68
CA LYS A 91 -13.41 -47.48 29.21
C LYS A 91 -14.24 -46.42 29.94
N LYS A 92 -15.56 -46.63 30.05
CA LYS A 92 -16.51 -45.71 30.70
C LYS A 92 -16.40 -44.26 30.17
N LEU A 93 -16.28 -44.11 28.86
CA LEU A 93 -16.05 -42.82 28.19
C LEU A 93 -17.34 -42.01 27.92
N GLY A 94 -18.45 -42.40 28.54
CA GLY A 94 -19.76 -41.76 28.37
C GLY A 94 -20.61 -42.37 27.26
N GLN A 95 -21.79 -41.79 27.05
CA GLN A 95 -22.73 -42.22 26.01
C GLN A 95 -22.53 -41.42 24.72
N ALA A 96 -22.65 -42.10 23.59
CA ALA A 96 -22.55 -41.51 22.26
C ALA A 96 -23.75 -41.90 21.41
N ALA A 97 -24.19 -40.99 20.54
CA ALA A 97 -25.08 -41.30 19.44
C ALA A 97 -24.24 -41.50 18.18
N LEU A 98 -24.48 -42.60 17.45
CA LEU A 98 -23.79 -42.92 16.20
C LEU A 98 -24.80 -42.90 15.06
N LEU A 99 -24.50 -42.13 14.03
CA LEU A 99 -25.28 -42.08 12.80
C LEU A 99 -24.58 -42.88 11.71
N MET A 100 -25.32 -43.80 11.10
CA MET A 100 -24.89 -44.56 9.92
C MET A 100 -25.86 -44.23 8.78
N PRO A 101 -25.47 -43.40 7.81
CA PRO A 101 -26.34 -42.99 6.71
C PRO A 101 -26.96 -44.17 5.95
N GLN A 102 -26.22 -45.27 5.79
CA GLN A 102 -26.67 -46.50 5.13
C GLN A 102 -27.87 -47.19 5.81
N LEU A 103 -28.08 -46.96 7.11
CA LEU A 103 -29.23 -47.50 7.84
C LEU A 103 -30.44 -46.55 7.81
N THR A 104 -30.26 -45.34 7.29
CA THR A 104 -31.33 -44.35 7.15
C THR A 104 -32.09 -44.65 5.86
N ARG A 105 -33.36 -45.04 6.00
CA ARG A 105 -34.20 -45.27 4.82
C ARG A 105 -34.56 -43.93 4.18
N PRO A 106 -34.64 -43.85 2.84
CA PRO A 106 -35.27 -42.70 2.20
C PRO A 106 -36.68 -42.57 2.74
N SER A 107 -37.01 -41.39 3.28
CA SER A 107 -38.41 -41.07 3.56
C SER A 107 -39.16 -41.07 2.23
N GLN A 108 -40.30 -41.77 2.14
CA GLN A 108 -41.23 -41.47 1.06
C GLN A 108 -41.67 -40.03 1.26
N ASP A 109 -41.57 -39.22 0.21
CA ASP A 109 -41.90 -37.80 0.24
C ASP A 109 -43.43 -37.70 0.29
N PRO A 110 -44.06 -37.42 1.45
CA PRO A 110 -45.46 -37.04 1.39
C PRO A 110 -45.51 -35.69 0.69
N ALA A 111 -46.53 -35.46 -0.14
CA ALA A 111 -46.73 -34.15 -0.77
C ALA A 111 -46.57 -33.05 0.29
N ARG A 112 -45.66 -32.11 0.02
CA ARG A 112 -45.31 -31.03 0.95
C ARG A 112 -46.59 -30.29 1.32
N LYS A 113 -46.97 -30.38 2.59
CA LYS A 113 -48.13 -29.66 3.12
C LYS A 113 -47.80 -28.17 3.20
N ASP A 114 -48.83 -27.35 3.04
CA ASP A 114 -48.72 -25.92 3.32
C ASP A 114 -48.30 -25.72 4.78
N LEU A 115 -47.53 -24.65 5.00
CA LEU A 115 -47.11 -24.28 6.34
C LEU A 115 -48.36 -23.94 7.17
N PRO A 116 -48.52 -24.50 8.39
CA PRO A 116 -49.70 -24.23 9.19
C PRO A 116 -49.77 -22.76 9.60
N ALA A 117 -50.99 -22.27 9.87
CA ALA A 117 -51.21 -20.88 10.26
C ALA A 117 -50.37 -20.48 11.48
N GLY A 118 -49.71 -19.32 11.39
CA GLY A 118 -48.78 -18.83 12.42
C GLY A 118 -47.36 -19.42 12.34
N GLY A 119 -47.13 -20.43 11.50
CA GLY A 119 -45.79 -20.95 11.23
C GLY A 119 -44.93 -19.93 10.47
N LEU A 120 -43.66 -19.82 10.85
CA LEU A 120 -42.66 -18.99 10.19
C LEU A 120 -41.94 -19.74 9.05
N ALA A 121 -41.64 -21.02 9.26
CA ALA A 121 -40.93 -21.86 8.29
C ALA A 121 -41.01 -23.34 8.65
N TRP A 122 -40.73 -24.22 7.68
CA TRP A 122 -40.34 -25.59 7.97
C TRP A 122 -38.89 -25.66 8.42
N ALA A 123 -38.57 -26.52 9.38
CA ALA A 123 -37.20 -26.68 9.86
C ALA A 123 -36.22 -27.10 8.75
N THR A 124 -36.67 -27.92 7.80
CA THR A 124 -35.87 -28.34 6.63
C THR A 124 -35.54 -27.20 5.68
N ASP A 125 -36.26 -26.06 5.72
CA ASP A 125 -35.99 -24.90 4.87
C ASP A 125 -34.93 -23.97 5.46
N LYS A 126 -34.58 -24.17 6.73
CA LYS A 126 -33.68 -23.30 7.50
C LYS A 126 -32.31 -23.91 7.74
N LEU A 127 -32.02 -25.01 7.07
CA LEU A 127 -30.71 -25.63 7.06
C LEU A 127 -30.39 -26.29 5.73
N ALA A 128 -29.11 -26.41 5.44
CA ALA A 128 -28.56 -27.21 4.36
C ALA A 128 -27.74 -28.37 4.95
N ALA A 129 -27.79 -29.52 4.27
CA ALA A 129 -27.04 -30.71 4.62
C ALA A 129 -26.46 -31.37 3.36
N PRO A 130 -25.34 -32.11 3.47
CA PRO A 130 -24.82 -32.91 2.37
C PRO A 130 -25.85 -33.94 1.88
N PRO A 131 -25.81 -34.34 0.59
CA PRO A 131 -26.76 -35.29 0.02
C PRO A 131 -26.90 -36.60 0.81
N ALA A 132 -25.79 -37.09 1.39
CA ALA A 132 -25.78 -38.29 2.22
C ALA A 132 -26.60 -38.18 3.52
N LEU A 133 -26.84 -36.96 4.02
CA LEU A 133 -27.56 -36.67 5.25
C LEU A 133 -28.98 -36.16 5.03
N GLU A 134 -29.34 -35.79 3.81
CA GLU A 134 -30.70 -35.30 3.48
C GLU A 134 -31.82 -36.25 3.93
N PRO A 135 -31.74 -37.58 3.73
CA PRO A 135 -32.80 -38.48 4.18
C PRO A 135 -33.03 -38.40 5.70
N LEU A 136 -31.95 -38.31 6.48
CA LEU A 136 -32.03 -38.18 7.93
C LEU A 136 -32.63 -36.83 8.32
N VAL A 137 -32.16 -35.74 7.72
CA VAL A 137 -32.68 -34.40 7.98
C VAL A 137 -34.18 -34.36 7.71
N ARG A 138 -34.65 -34.93 6.61
CA ARG A 138 -36.08 -35.03 6.30
C ARG A 138 -36.84 -35.88 7.32
N GLN A 139 -36.27 -37.02 7.75
CA GLN A 139 -36.91 -37.87 8.75
C GLN A 139 -37.05 -37.18 10.13
N LEU A 140 -36.01 -36.46 10.56
CA LEU A 140 -35.98 -35.79 11.86
C LEU A 140 -36.76 -34.48 11.86
N LEU A 141 -36.67 -33.70 10.77
CA LEU A 141 -37.10 -32.30 10.73
C LEU A 141 -38.21 -32.01 9.71
N GLY A 142 -38.57 -32.96 8.83
CA GLY A 142 -39.53 -32.74 7.74
C GLY A 142 -40.97 -32.44 8.19
N ASN A 143 -41.35 -32.85 9.40
CA ASN A 143 -42.64 -32.50 10.01
C ASN A 143 -42.48 -31.57 11.21
N VAL A 144 -41.48 -30.69 11.18
CA VAL A 144 -41.22 -29.70 12.23
C VAL A 144 -41.49 -28.31 11.67
N ALA A 145 -42.54 -27.66 12.16
CA ALA A 145 -42.86 -26.27 11.86
C ALA A 145 -42.26 -25.34 12.93
N ILE A 146 -41.66 -24.22 12.51
CA ILE A 146 -41.04 -23.25 13.41
C ILE A 146 -41.99 -22.07 13.65
N PHE A 147 -42.15 -21.66 14.89
CA PHE A 147 -42.99 -20.54 15.34
C PHE A 147 -42.16 -19.46 16.04
N SER A 148 -42.71 -18.26 16.17
CA SER A 148 -42.08 -17.17 16.93
C SER A 148 -42.02 -17.46 18.42
N ASP A 149 -43.09 -18.02 18.98
CA ASP A 149 -43.27 -18.23 20.41
C ASP A 149 -44.07 -19.51 20.73
N LEU A 150 -43.98 -19.93 21.99
CA LEU A 150 -44.57 -21.17 22.47
C LEU A 150 -46.10 -21.15 22.46
N GLN A 151 -46.75 -20.00 22.67
CA GLN A 151 -48.21 -19.93 22.75
C GLN A 151 -48.84 -20.21 21.38
N GLN A 152 -48.28 -19.62 20.31
CA GLN A 152 -48.71 -19.90 18.94
C GLN A 152 -48.50 -21.37 18.58
N ALA A 153 -47.34 -21.94 18.93
CA ALA A 153 -47.04 -23.35 18.69
C ALA A 153 -48.03 -24.27 19.42
N LEU A 154 -48.32 -24.02 20.71
CA LEU A 154 -49.30 -24.81 21.47
C LEU A 154 -50.71 -24.73 20.88
N GLN A 155 -51.12 -23.54 20.41
CA GLN A 155 -52.43 -23.37 19.80
C GLN A 155 -52.54 -24.10 18.46
N CYS A 156 -51.50 -24.03 17.64
CA CYS A 156 -51.43 -24.75 16.37
C CYS A 156 -51.45 -26.27 16.59
N LYS A 157 -50.72 -26.76 17.61
CA LYS A 157 -50.60 -28.19 17.93
C LYS A 157 -51.94 -28.88 18.17
N LYS A 158 -52.93 -28.17 18.70
CA LYS A 158 -54.30 -28.69 18.91
C LYS A 158 -55.00 -29.07 17.60
N HIS A 159 -54.67 -28.37 16.51
CA HIS A 159 -55.27 -28.55 15.19
C HIS A 159 -54.40 -29.42 14.28
N GLU A 160 -53.08 -29.44 14.51
CA GLU A 160 -52.09 -30.20 13.73
C GLU A 160 -51.35 -31.24 14.60
N PRO A 161 -52.04 -32.29 15.11
CA PRO A 161 -51.44 -33.23 16.05
C PRO A 161 -50.28 -34.05 15.46
N ALA A 162 -50.26 -34.25 14.14
CA ALA A 162 -49.21 -35.00 13.44
C ALA A 162 -47.88 -34.24 13.31
N LEU A 163 -47.89 -32.92 13.46
CA LEU A 163 -46.70 -32.09 13.33
C LEU A 163 -45.99 -31.91 14.68
N ALA A 164 -44.67 -31.86 14.65
CA ALA A 164 -43.88 -31.33 15.74
C ALA A 164 -43.65 -29.83 15.51
N MET A 165 -43.34 -29.10 16.58
CA MET A 165 -43.21 -27.64 16.52
C MET A 165 -42.00 -27.18 17.31
N ALA A 166 -41.26 -26.22 16.78
CA ALA A 166 -40.14 -25.59 17.48
C ALA A 166 -40.34 -24.07 17.51
N THR A 167 -39.76 -23.38 18.49
CA THR A 167 -39.81 -21.92 18.57
C THR A 167 -38.44 -21.30 18.33
N LEU A 168 -38.41 -19.99 18.01
CA LEU A 168 -37.15 -19.25 17.92
C LEU A 168 -36.37 -19.17 19.24
N ALA A 169 -37.04 -19.36 20.38
CA ALA A 169 -36.40 -19.41 21.70
C ALA A 169 -35.85 -20.81 22.04
N GLY A 170 -36.15 -21.83 21.23
CA GLY A 170 -35.66 -23.20 21.41
C GLY A 170 -36.53 -24.07 22.30
N GLU A 171 -37.82 -23.76 22.46
CA GLU A 171 -38.79 -24.74 22.94
C GLU A 171 -39.18 -25.70 21.79
N PHE A 172 -39.53 -26.94 22.15
CA PHE A 172 -39.95 -27.96 21.20
C PHE A 172 -41.18 -28.72 21.70
N ILE A 173 -42.14 -28.95 20.82
CA ILE A 173 -43.34 -29.74 21.05
C ILE A 173 -43.28 -30.96 20.14
N SER A 174 -43.20 -32.15 20.70
CA SER A 174 -43.11 -33.39 19.92
C SER A 174 -44.42 -33.75 19.23
N ARG A 175 -44.39 -34.75 18.34
CA ARG A 175 -45.60 -35.28 17.69
C ARG A 175 -46.59 -35.84 18.72
N GLU A 176 -46.08 -36.43 19.80
CA GLU A 176 -46.82 -36.99 20.93
C GLU A 176 -47.36 -35.91 21.88
N GLY A 177 -47.05 -34.63 21.65
CA GLY A 177 -47.51 -33.52 22.49
C GLY A 177 -46.67 -33.27 23.74
N ILE A 178 -45.47 -33.85 23.83
CA ILE A 178 -44.52 -33.58 24.91
C ILE A 178 -43.84 -32.25 24.66
N VAL A 179 -43.84 -31.36 25.65
CA VAL A 179 -43.22 -30.04 25.58
C VAL A 179 -41.85 -30.09 26.26
N PHE A 180 -40.83 -29.68 25.52
CA PHE A 180 -39.45 -29.54 25.96
C PHE A 180 -39.08 -28.06 25.96
N GLY A 181 -38.53 -27.59 27.07
CA GLY A 181 -38.13 -26.20 27.22
C GLY A 181 -37.41 -25.99 28.55
N GLY A 182 -36.91 -24.77 28.74
CA GLY A 182 -36.10 -24.38 29.90
C GLY A 182 -34.65 -24.08 29.51
N SER A 183 -34.08 -23.07 30.16
CA SER A 183 -32.68 -22.69 30.00
C SER A 183 -31.85 -23.22 31.16
N SER A 184 -30.77 -23.95 30.89
CA SER A 184 -29.71 -24.11 31.91
C SER A 184 -28.82 -22.86 31.89
N GLU A 185 -28.56 -22.26 33.06
CA GLU A 185 -27.72 -21.06 33.24
C GLU A 185 -26.28 -21.17 32.69
N ALA A 186 -25.83 -22.38 32.34
CA ALA A 186 -24.52 -22.66 31.76
C ALA A 186 -24.61 -23.13 30.29
N ARG A 187 -25.35 -22.42 29.43
CA ARG A 187 -25.26 -22.66 27.99
C ARG A 187 -23.88 -22.19 27.50
N ALA A 188 -22.88 -23.06 27.61
CA ALA A 188 -21.71 -22.96 26.74
C ALA A 188 -22.26 -22.83 25.31
N SER A 189 -21.85 -21.77 24.59
CA SER A 189 -22.31 -21.48 23.23
C SER A 189 -22.36 -22.76 22.42
N SER A 190 -23.49 -23.04 21.78
CA SER A 190 -23.70 -24.32 21.12
C SER A 190 -22.71 -24.54 19.98
N MET A 191 -22.51 -25.78 19.53
CA MET A 191 -21.64 -26.07 18.37
C MET A 191 -22.11 -25.34 17.11
N LEU A 192 -23.43 -25.20 16.89
CA LEU A 192 -23.98 -24.47 15.75
C LEU A 192 -23.76 -22.96 15.89
N GLU A 193 -24.01 -22.40 17.08
CA GLU A 193 -23.76 -20.97 17.35
C GLU A 193 -22.29 -20.62 17.15
N ARG A 194 -21.37 -21.46 17.64
CA ARG A 194 -19.94 -21.27 17.40
C ARG A 194 -19.60 -21.41 15.93
N LYS A 195 -20.20 -22.34 15.19
CA LYS A 195 -19.97 -22.49 13.75
C LYS A 195 -20.41 -21.23 12.98
N ALA A 196 -21.60 -20.71 13.28
CA ALA A 196 -22.08 -19.45 12.72
C ALA A 196 -21.13 -18.29 13.06
N GLN A 197 -20.72 -18.18 14.33
CA GLN A 197 -19.77 -17.16 14.77
C GLN A 197 -18.40 -17.28 14.09
N ILE A 198 -17.90 -18.50 13.84
CA ILE A 198 -16.66 -18.73 13.08
C ILE A 198 -16.82 -18.24 11.65
N ALA A 199 -17.96 -18.50 11.01
CA ALA A 199 -18.22 -18.05 9.64
C ALA A 199 -18.27 -16.52 9.55
N ASP A 200 -18.98 -15.86 10.47
CA ASP A 200 -19.07 -14.40 10.54
C ASP A 200 -17.71 -13.76 10.82
N LEU A 201 -16.99 -14.25 11.83
CA LEU A 201 -15.65 -13.76 12.15
C LEU A 201 -14.65 -13.99 11.02
N ALA A 202 -14.75 -15.11 10.29
CA ALA A 202 -13.90 -15.38 9.13
C ALA A 202 -14.16 -14.37 8.00
N LYS A 203 -15.43 -14.04 7.75
CA LYS A 203 -15.81 -13.03 6.75
C LYS A 203 -15.29 -11.65 7.13
N GLU A 204 -15.42 -11.27 8.41
CA GLU A 204 -14.89 -10.00 8.92
C GLU A 204 -13.35 -9.95 8.88
N GLU A 205 -12.67 -11.04 9.22
CA GLU A 205 -11.20 -11.14 9.17
C GLU A 205 -10.70 -10.97 7.73
N ALA A 206 -11.34 -11.63 6.77
CA ALA A 206 -11.02 -11.51 5.35
C ALA A 206 -11.22 -10.07 4.83
N ALA A 207 -12.32 -9.41 5.22
CA ALA A 207 -12.58 -8.02 4.85
C ALA A 207 -11.51 -7.07 5.42
N LEU A 208 -11.20 -7.19 6.71
CA LEU A 208 -10.16 -6.38 7.37
C LEU A 208 -8.76 -6.65 6.82
N ALA A 209 -8.45 -7.89 6.44
CA ALA A 209 -7.20 -8.25 5.78
C ALA A 209 -7.08 -7.56 4.40
N GLY A 210 -8.16 -7.56 3.61
CA GLY A 210 -8.21 -6.86 2.33
C GLY A 210 -8.04 -5.35 2.47
N GLU A 211 -8.69 -4.73 3.46
CA GLU A 211 -8.50 -3.30 3.76
C GLU A 211 -7.06 -2.98 4.15
N ARG A 212 -6.45 -3.80 5.02
CA ARG A 212 -5.05 -3.66 5.43
C ARG A 212 -4.14 -3.69 4.20
N ASP A 213 -4.32 -4.65 3.31
CA ASP A 213 -3.45 -4.82 2.14
C ASP A 213 -3.59 -3.65 1.16
N SER A 214 -4.81 -3.11 0.99
CA SER A 214 -5.03 -1.88 0.21
C SER A 214 -4.32 -0.66 0.82
N VAL A 215 -4.39 -0.50 2.15
CA VAL A 215 -3.70 0.60 2.84
C VAL A 215 -2.18 0.45 2.77
N LEU A 216 -1.65 -0.77 2.87
CA LEU A 216 -0.22 -1.04 2.72
C LEU A 216 0.28 -0.69 1.32
N ALA A 217 -0.46 -1.07 0.27
CA ALA A 217 -0.13 -0.72 -1.10
C ALA A 217 -0.08 0.81 -1.29
N LYS A 218 -1.11 1.54 -0.83
CA LYS A 218 -1.15 3.01 -0.89
C LYS A 218 0.00 3.66 -0.11
N ARG A 219 0.37 3.11 1.05
CA ARG A 219 1.51 3.59 1.84
C ARG A 219 2.82 3.44 1.06
N ASP A 220 3.00 2.30 0.40
CA ASP A 220 4.24 2.01 -0.33
C ASP A 220 4.35 2.87 -1.60
N GLU A 221 3.24 3.10 -2.31
CA GLU A 221 3.16 4.09 -3.39
C GLU A 221 3.50 5.51 -2.89
N ALA A 222 2.92 5.93 -1.76
CA ALA A 222 3.18 7.25 -1.19
C ALA A 222 4.65 7.41 -0.75
N LYS A 223 5.28 6.36 -0.23
CA LYS A 223 6.72 6.36 0.11
C LYS A 223 7.58 6.50 -1.13
N ALA A 224 7.30 5.75 -2.19
CA ALA A 224 8.04 5.85 -3.45
C ALA A 224 7.90 7.26 -4.06
N ALA A 225 6.68 7.82 -4.05
CA ALA A 225 6.43 9.17 -4.51
C ALA A 225 7.21 10.23 -3.68
N LEU A 226 7.29 10.04 -2.36
CA LEU A 226 8.04 10.92 -1.47
C LEU A 226 9.56 10.85 -1.74
N GLU A 227 10.10 9.67 -1.99
CA GLU A 227 11.51 9.50 -2.35
C GLU A 227 11.83 10.22 -3.66
N ILE A 228 11.00 10.04 -4.70
CA ILE A 228 11.13 10.74 -5.99
C ILE A 228 11.05 12.25 -5.79
N ALA A 229 10.07 12.74 -5.03
CA ALA A 229 9.92 14.16 -4.75
C ALA A 229 11.16 14.73 -4.03
N SER A 230 11.72 13.98 -3.07
CA SER A 230 12.93 14.40 -2.34
C SER A 230 14.15 14.49 -3.26
N GLN A 231 14.27 13.58 -4.23
CA GLN A 231 15.36 13.57 -5.19
C GLN A 231 15.24 14.75 -6.16
N LEU A 232 14.05 14.98 -6.71
CA LEU A 232 13.77 16.13 -7.58
C LEU A 232 14.01 17.46 -6.86
N GLN A 233 13.69 17.55 -5.56
CA GLN A 233 13.95 18.76 -4.79
C GLN A 233 15.46 19.04 -4.61
N ARG A 234 16.29 18.00 -4.47
CA ARG A 234 17.75 18.16 -4.43
C ARG A 234 18.29 18.63 -5.78
N GLU A 235 17.88 17.97 -6.86
CA GLU A 235 18.28 18.33 -8.23
C GLU A 235 17.87 19.77 -8.57
N PHE A 236 16.67 20.19 -8.17
CA PHE A 236 16.22 21.55 -8.32
C PHE A 236 17.11 22.55 -7.56
N SER A 237 17.44 22.26 -6.30
CA SER A 237 18.32 23.14 -5.51
C SER A 237 19.75 23.24 -6.07
N GLU A 238 20.26 22.17 -6.67
CA GLU A 238 21.57 22.17 -7.35
C GLU A 238 21.52 22.98 -8.63
N ALA A 239 20.44 22.85 -9.41
CA ALA A 239 20.22 23.66 -10.60
C ALA A 239 20.11 25.15 -10.27
N GLU A 240 19.39 25.53 -9.21
CA GLU A 240 19.30 26.92 -8.74
C GLU A 240 20.67 27.50 -8.38
N ARG A 241 21.47 26.77 -7.58
CA ARG A 241 22.84 27.19 -7.26
C ARG A 241 23.70 27.38 -8.50
N ARG A 242 23.54 26.51 -9.50
CA ARG A 242 24.29 26.61 -10.76
C ARG A 242 23.87 27.82 -11.58
N ILE A 243 22.59 28.15 -11.60
CA ILE A 243 22.07 29.37 -12.24
C ILE A 243 22.66 30.62 -11.57
N ASP A 244 22.69 30.67 -10.24
CA ASP A 244 23.23 31.82 -9.51
C ASP A 244 24.74 32.01 -9.70
N ASN A 245 25.49 30.92 -9.77
CA ASN A 245 26.91 30.95 -10.12
C ASN A 245 27.12 31.49 -11.54
N LEU A 246 26.41 30.95 -12.54
CA LEU A 246 26.51 31.41 -13.93
C LEU A 246 26.09 32.88 -14.09
N ARG A 247 25.09 33.34 -13.34
CA ARG A 247 24.70 34.77 -13.30
C ARG A 247 25.82 35.64 -12.74
N SER A 248 26.47 35.18 -11.68
CA SER A 248 27.60 35.91 -11.07
C SER A 248 28.81 35.98 -12.01
N GLU A 249 29.14 34.87 -12.68
CA GLU A 249 30.18 34.82 -13.72
C GLU A 249 29.87 35.75 -14.89
N LYS A 250 28.63 35.70 -15.40
CA LYS A 250 28.17 36.61 -16.46
C LYS A 250 28.36 38.07 -16.04
N ASN A 251 27.90 38.45 -14.85
CA ASN A 251 28.03 39.83 -14.35
C ASN A 251 29.51 40.25 -14.18
N ALA A 252 30.39 39.33 -13.81
CA ALA A 252 31.82 39.60 -13.70
C ALA A 252 32.46 39.83 -15.09
N LEU A 253 32.12 38.99 -16.07
CA LEU A 253 32.56 39.13 -17.45
C LEU A 253 32.04 40.43 -18.09
N GLU A 254 30.78 40.80 -17.86
CA GLU A 254 30.23 42.07 -18.34
C GLU A 254 31.00 43.28 -17.79
N ARG A 255 31.42 43.25 -16.52
CA ARG A 255 32.28 44.30 -15.94
C ARG A 255 33.68 44.31 -16.54
N GLN A 256 34.26 43.14 -16.81
CA GLN A 256 35.57 43.04 -17.47
C GLN A 256 35.53 43.60 -18.89
N ILE A 257 34.47 43.29 -19.65
CA ILE A 257 34.25 43.85 -20.99
C ILE A 257 34.14 45.37 -20.92
N ALA A 258 33.30 45.91 -20.03
CA ALA A 258 33.16 47.36 -19.87
C ALA A 258 34.47 48.06 -19.49
N ALA A 259 35.29 47.45 -18.63
CA ALA A 259 36.61 47.97 -18.27
C ALA A 259 37.60 47.92 -19.44
N ALA A 260 37.57 46.84 -20.23
CA ALA A 260 38.38 46.71 -21.44
C ALA A 260 38.00 47.77 -22.50
N ASP A 261 36.70 47.99 -22.71
CA ASP A 261 36.18 49.02 -23.62
C ASP A 261 36.64 50.43 -23.21
N GLN A 262 36.56 50.75 -21.90
CA GLN A 262 37.10 52.01 -21.37
C GLN A 262 38.60 52.15 -21.61
N ARG A 263 39.37 51.06 -21.43
CA ARG A 263 40.81 51.07 -21.66
C ARG A 263 41.16 51.25 -23.14
N ILE A 264 40.41 50.63 -24.04
CA ILE A 264 40.55 50.82 -25.49
C ILE A 264 40.31 52.29 -25.83
N ALA A 265 39.19 52.88 -25.40
CA ALA A 265 38.87 54.29 -25.66
C ALA A 265 39.96 55.25 -25.14
N GLN A 266 40.53 54.96 -23.96
CA GLN A 266 41.64 55.75 -23.43
C GLN A 266 42.91 55.63 -24.31
N LEU A 267 43.29 54.40 -24.69
CA LEU A 267 44.46 54.16 -25.55
C LEU A 267 44.29 54.79 -26.93
N GLU A 268 43.08 54.78 -27.49
CA GLU A 268 42.77 55.46 -28.76
C GLU A 268 42.97 56.98 -28.66
N SER A 269 42.51 57.59 -27.56
CA SER A 269 42.72 59.03 -27.29
C SER A 269 44.20 59.37 -27.09
N GLU A 270 44.94 58.54 -26.34
CA GLU A 270 46.39 58.70 -26.14
C GLU A 270 47.13 58.60 -27.49
N LEU A 271 46.77 57.60 -28.31
CA LEU A 271 47.34 57.39 -29.64
C LEU A 271 47.04 58.56 -30.60
N GLN A 272 45.83 59.12 -30.55
CA GLN A 272 45.48 60.31 -31.31
C GLN A 272 46.30 61.53 -30.88
N THR A 273 46.51 61.71 -29.58
CA THR A 273 47.33 62.80 -29.03
C THR A 273 48.80 62.65 -29.46
N MET A 274 49.36 61.44 -29.35
CA MET A 274 50.72 61.14 -29.80
C MET A 274 50.90 61.37 -31.31
N ARG A 275 49.91 61.00 -32.13
CA ARG A 275 49.91 61.30 -33.57
C ARG A 275 49.94 62.81 -33.85
N GLN A 276 49.17 63.60 -33.10
CA GLN A 276 49.18 65.06 -33.24
C GLN A 276 50.53 65.66 -32.81
N GLN A 277 51.12 65.18 -31.72
CA GLN A 277 52.44 65.62 -31.26
C GLN A 277 53.53 65.26 -32.28
N LEU A 278 53.50 64.04 -32.83
CA LEU A 278 54.43 63.62 -33.87
C LEU A 278 54.31 64.50 -35.11
N ALA A 279 53.08 64.80 -35.56
CA ALA A 279 52.86 65.69 -36.69
C ALA A 279 53.42 67.11 -36.43
N LYS A 280 53.21 67.66 -35.22
CA LYS A 280 53.81 68.95 -34.82
C LYS A 280 55.33 68.90 -34.83
N ALA A 281 55.93 67.89 -34.21
CA ALA A 281 57.38 67.72 -34.17
C ALA A 281 57.97 67.58 -35.59
N GLN A 282 57.28 66.88 -36.50
CA GLN A 282 57.68 66.81 -37.91
C GLN A 282 57.63 68.17 -38.59
N THR A 283 56.58 68.97 -38.36
CA THR A 283 56.51 70.33 -38.91
C THR A 283 57.60 71.24 -38.34
N GLU A 284 57.86 71.18 -37.03
CA GLU A 284 58.93 71.93 -36.37
C GLU A 284 60.30 71.52 -36.87
N LEU A 285 60.56 70.22 -37.04
CA LEU A 285 61.80 69.71 -37.61
C LEU A 285 62.01 70.22 -39.04
N SER A 286 60.97 70.15 -39.89
CA SER A 286 61.06 70.66 -41.26
C SER A 286 61.31 72.17 -41.32
N ALA A 287 60.71 72.93 -40.40
CA ALA A 287 60.95 74.37 -40.26
C ALA A 287 62.39 74.64 -39.79
N PHE A 288 62.86 73.88 -38.80
CA PHE A 288 64.22 73.96 -38.28
C PHE A 288 65.26 73.67 -39.37
N GLU A 289 65.09 72.59 -40.13
CA GLU A 289 65.94 72.24 -41.27
C GLU A 289 65.95 73.35 -42.35
N ALA A 290 64.80 73.97 -42.63
CA ALA A 290 64.72 75.10 -43.56
C ALA A 290 65.48 76.33 -43.03
N THR A 291 65.34 76.66 -41.74
CA THR A 291 66.15 77.73 -41.11
C THR A 291 67.63 77.41 -41.09
N GLN A 292 68.02 76.15 -40.82
CA GLN A 292 69.40 75.71 -40.84
C GLN A 292 70.01 75.92 -42.23
N LYS A 293 69.33 75.44 -43.29
CA LYS A 293 69.75 75.68 -44.69
C LYS A 293 69.89 77.16 -45.03
N LYS A 294 68.94 77.99 -44.59
CA LYS A 294 69.01 79.45 -44.80
C LYS A 294 70.19 80.08 -44.07
N THR A 295 70.48 79.61 -42.86
CA THR A 295 71.59 80.10 -42.04
C THR A 295 72.94 79.67 -42.62
N THR A 296 73.08 78.42 -43.07
CA THR A 296 74.30 77.95 -43.74
C THR A 296 74.56 78.70 -45.04
N LEU A 297 73.53 78.94 -45.86
CA LEU A 297 73.65 79.80 -47.05
C LEU A 297 74.09 81.22 -46.69
N ARG A 298 73.57 81.76 -45.59
CA ARG A 298 73.94 83.09 -45.10
C ARG A 298 75.39 83.13 -44.59
N GLU A 299 75.82 82.09 -43.90
CA GLU A 299 77.22 81.92 -43.49
C GLU A 299 78.11 81.85 -44.72
N GLU A 300 77.81 81.01 -45.72
CA GLU A 300 78.53 80.94 -46.99
C GLU A 300 78.65 82.33 -47.65
N GLU A 301 77.53 83.07 -47.81
CA GLU A 301 77.53 84.44 -48.32
C GLU A 301 78.44 85.39 -47.52
N LEU A 302 78.43 85.29 -46.18
CA LEU A 302 79.26 86.12 -45.31
C LEU A 302 80.73 85.74 -45.40
N THR A 303 81.06 84.45 -45.49
CA THR A 303 82.43 83.98 -45.73
C THR A 303 82.95 84.47 -47.07
N GLU A 304 82.13 84.44 -48.11
CA GLU A 304 82.50 84.94 -49.43
C GLU A 304 82.74 86.46 -49.40
N LYS A 305 81.85 87.23 -48.76
CA LYS A 305 82.07 88.67 -48.51
C LYS A 305 83.34 88.93 -47.70
N MET A 306 83.62 88.12 -46.69
CA MET A 306 84.83 88.25 -45.86
C MET A 306 86.09 87.94 -46.69
N ASN A 307 86.05 86.95 -47.57
CA ASN A 307 87.13 86.65 -48.51
C ASN A 307 87.35 87.80 -49.52
N GLN A 308 86.27 88.38 -50.06
CA GLN A 308 86.35 89.57 -50.91
C GLN A 308 86.98 90.76 -50.16
N LEU A 309 86.55 91.03 -48.93
CA LEU A 309 87.14 92.09 -48.09
C LEU A 309 88.61 91.82 -47.78
N ARG A 310 89.00 90.58 -47.49
CA ARG A 310 90.42 90.20 -47.30
C ARG A 310 91.23 90.44 -48.56
N LEU A 311 90.69 90.11 -49.75
CA LEU A 311 91.34 90.39 -51.02
C LEU A 311 91.52 91.90 -51.22
N VAL A 312 90.48 92.70 -50.97
CA VAL A 312 90.54 94.17 -51.05
C VAL A 312 91.59 94.74 -50.10
N VAL A 313 91.59 94.31 -48.83
CA VAL A 313 92.59 94.74 -47.84
C VAL A 313 94.00 94.31 -48.26
N ALA A 314 94.19 93.11 -48.80
CA ALA A 314 95.47 92.66 -49.31
C ALA A 314 95.92 93.51 -50.51
N THR A 315 95.03 93.81 -51.46
CA THR A 315 95.35 94.69 -52.60
C THR A 315 95.67 96.11 -52.18
N GLU A 316 94.96 96.66 -51.20
CA GLU A 316 95.22 98.01 -50.67
C GLU A 316 96.50 98.05 -49.83
N ARG A 317 96.81 96.99 -49.05
CA ARG A 317 98.12 96.83 -48.40
C ARG A 317 99.25 96.77 -49.41
N GLN A 318 99.10 96.00 -50.49
CA GLN A 318 100.10 95.90 -51.56
C GLN A 318 100.23 97.24 -52.33
N ARG A 319 99.14 97.99 -52.47
CA ARG A 319 99.15 99.36 -53.01
C ARG A 319 99.91 100.33 -52.09
N HIS A 320 99.68 100.22 -50.78
CA HIS A 320 100.37 101.01 -49.77
C HIS A 320 101.86 100.68 -49.72
N GLU A 321 102.23 99.40 -49.74
CA GLU A 321 103.62 98.95 -49.82
C GLU A 321 104.29 99.42 -51.13
N ASN A 322 103.61 99.37 -52.28
CA ASN A 322 104.11 99.94 -53.53
C ASN A 322 104.27 101.48 -53.48
N LEU A 323 103.37 102.20 -52.80
CA LEU A 323 103.49 103.65 -52.58
C LEU A 323 104.63 104.02 -51.63
N ILE A 324 104.94 103.14 -50.67
CA ILE A 324 106.12 103.29 -49.79
C ILE A 324 107.40 103.00 -50.59
N ALA A 325 107.41 101.96 -51.43
CA ALA A 325 108.56 101.59 -52.27
C ALA A 325 108.85 102.59 -53.42
N GLN A 326 107.90 103.43 -53.82
CA GLN A 326 108.13 104.54 -54.77
C GLN A 326 108.69 105.81 -54.11
N ARG A 327 108.88 105.81 -52.78
CA ARG A 327 109.35 106.97 -51.99
C ARG A 327 110.76 106.80 -51.40
N GLU A 328 111.45 105.70 -51.70
CA GLU A 328 112.87 105.46 -51.40
C GLU A 328 113.66 105.30 -52.70
#